data_AF-A0A843KND8-F1
#
_entry.id   AF-A0A843KND8-F1
#
_cell.length_a   1.000
_cell.length_b   1.000
_cell.length_c   1.000
_cell.angle_alpha   90.00
_cell.angle_beta   90.00
_cell.angle_gamma   90.00
#
_symmetry.space_group_name_H-M   'P 1'
#
loop_
_entity.id
_entity.type
_entity.pdbx_description
1 polymer ?
#
loop_
_entity_poly.entity_id
_entity_poly.type
_entity_poly.pdbx_seq_one_letter_code
_entity_poly.pdbx_strand_id
1 'polypeptide(L)'
;MRGYVLAGVLLVLAAASGCVDGGQATVKTGDAVQVHYTGTFANGTVFDSSSGREPLGFTVGSGRMIPGFDAGVVGMREGETKTIHIPADQAYGPHREDLVFAVDPADIPGGENLTAGDPVGVALANGQRLQGRVTDVSPGAVTIDANH
;
A
#
# COMPACT_ATOMS: atom_id res chain seq x y z
N MET A 1 25.53 5.83 -0.77
CA MET A 1 24.95 4.48 -0.79
C MET A 1 24.16 4.28 0.50
N ARG A 2 22.85 4.47 0.47
CA ARG A 2 21.96 4.13 1.59
C ARG A 2 21.25 2.85 1.18
N GLY A 3 21.54 1.76 1.89
CA GLY A 3 20.94 0.46 1.62
C GLY A 3 19.44 0.51 1.88
N TYR A 4 18.66 0.06 0.89
CA TYR A 4 17.23 -0.14 1.03
C TYR A 4 17.00 -1.31 1.97
N VAL A 5 16.53 -1.02 3.18
CA VAL A 5 16.06 -2.05 4.11
C VAL A 5 14.75 -2.59 3.55
N LEU A 6 14.72 -3.91 3.35
CA LEU A 6 13.57 -4.74 2.96
C LEU A 6 12.23 -4.07 3.29
N ALA A 7 11.47 -3.70 2.25
CA ALA A 7 10.19 -3.01 2.34
C ALA A 7 9.10 -3.91 2.94
N GLY A 8 9.11 -4.05 4.26
CA GLY A 8 8.00 -4.63 5.00
C GLY A 8 7.05 -3.54 5.48
N VAL A 9 5.76 -3.79 5.35
CA VAL A 9 4.70 -2.94 5.90
C VAL A 9 4.41 -3.41 7.32
N LEU A 10 4.48 -2.51 8.28
CA LEU A 10 4.01 -2.76 9.63
C LEU A 10 2.58 -2.23 9.73
N LEU A 11 1.64 -3.11 10.05
CA LEU A 11 0.24 -2.76 10.15
C LEU A 11 -0.25 -3.05 11.56
N VAL A 12 -0.80 -2.02 12.21
CA VAL A 12 -1.53 -2.18 13.47
C VAL A 12 -3.00 -2.30 13.14
N LEU A 13 -3.59 -3.45 13.46
CA LEU A 13 -4.98 -3.79 13.25
C LEU A 13 -5.72 -3.75 14.59
N ALA A 14 -6.87 -3.10 14.65
CA ALA A 14 -7.80 -3.15 15.76
C ALA A 14 -9.16 -3.62 15.24
N ALA A 15 -9.56 -4.84 15.59
CA ALA A 15 -10.82 -5.42 15.11
C ALA A 15 -12.00 -4.78 15.84
N ALA A 16 -12.89 -4.15 15.08
CA ALA A 16 -14.08 -3.49 15.59
C ALA A 16 -15.32 -4.24 15.08
N SER A 17 -15.67 -5.31 15.79
CA SER A 17 -16.85 -6.16 15.61
C SER A 17 -17.15 -6.76 14.23
N GLY A 18 -17.64 -7.99 14.25
CA GLY A 18 -18.18 -8.72 13.11
C GLY A 18 -19.14 -9.79 13.64
N CYS A 19 -19.98 -10.38 12.79
CA CYS A 19 -20.80 -11.51 13.22
C CYS A 19 -19.91 -12.75 13.42
N VAL A 20 -19.13 -12.77 14.50
CA VAL A 20 -18.42 -13.93 15.01
C VAL A 20 -19.37 -14.60 15.99
N ASP A 21 -19.96 -15.72 15.57
CA ASP A 21 -20.99 -16.43 16.35
C ASP A 21 -20.51 -16.71 17.80
N GLY A 22 -21.05 -15.93 18.75
CA GLY A 22 -21.06 -16.24 20.18
C GLY A 22 -19.72 -16.23 20.93
N GLY A 23 -19.39 -15.09 21.55
CA GLY A 23 -18.72 -14.98 22.86
C GLY A 23 -17.26 -15.42 23.02
N GLN A 24 -16.70 -16.22 22.11
CA GLN A 24 -15.28 -16.63 22.08
C GLN A 24 -14.79 -16.90 20.65
N ALA A 25 -15.58 -16.53 19.64
CA ALA A 25 -15.26 -16.79 18.26
C ALA A 25 -14.08 -15.93 17.80
N THR A 26 -13.13 -16.60 17.15
CA THR A 26 -12.02 -15.97 16.45
C THR A 26 -12.37 -15.85 14.99
N VAL A 27 -11.87 -14.79 14.34
CA VAL A 27 -12.07 -14.53 12.92
C VAL A 27 -11.56 -15.71 12.08
N LYS A 28 -12.36 -16.13 11.10
CA LYS A 28 -12.06 -17.19 10.14
C LYS A 28 -12.26 -16.70 8.70
N THR A 29 -11.66 -17.42 7.76
CA THR A 29 -11.94 -17.24 6.33
C THR A 29 -13.44 -17.36 6.07
N GLY A 30 -13.99 -16.40 5.34
CA GLY A 30 -15.42 -16.27 5.05
C GLY A 30 -16.17 -15.30 5.95
N ASP A 31 -15.61 -14.94 7.11
CA ASP A 31 -16.26 -14.00 8.02
C ASP A 31 -16.24 -12.57 7.45
N ALA A 32 -17.32 -11.84 7.70
CA ALA A 32 -17.37 -10.40 7.46
C ALA A 32 -16.87 -9.67 8.71
N VAL A 33 -15.80 -8.87 8.55
CA VAL A 33 -15.16 -8.15 9.65
C VAL A 33 -15.07 -6.67 9.36
N GLN A 34 -15.01 -5.88 10.42
CA GLN A 34 -14.65 -4.47 10.37
C GLN A 34 -13.39 -4.24 11.22
N VAL A 35 -12.44 -3.50 10.67
CA VAL A 35 -11.15 -3.24 11.32
C VAL A 35 -10.76 -1.79 11.15
N HIS A 36 -10.37 -1.18 12.25
CA HIS A 36 -9.49 -0.02 12.18
C HIS A 36 -8.06 -0.50 11.94
N TYR A 37 -7.34 0.23 11.10
CA TYR A 37 -5.94 -0.01 10.82
C TYR A 37 -5.13 1.28 10.75
N THR A 38 -3.83 1.13 10.98
CA THR A 38 -2.80 2.11 10.64
C THR A 38 -1.63 1.39 10.00
N GLY A 39 -1.34 1.71 8.74
CA GLY A 39 -0.25 1.17 7.96
C GLY A 39 0.96 2.08 8.00
N THR A 40 2.11 1.51 8.37
CA THR A 40 3.39 2.19 8.39
C THR A 40 4.44 1.44 7.59
N PHE A 41 5.41 2.17 7.05
CA PHE A 41 6.65 1.59 6.55
C PHE A 41 7.53 1.15 7.73
N ALA A 42 8.55 0.32 7.47
CA ALA A 42 9.51 -0.13 8.49
C ALA A 42 10.24 1.03 9.23
N ASN A 43 10.29 2.22 8.62
CA ASN A 43 10.86 3.42 9.24
C ASN A 43 9.87 4.17 10.16
N GLY A 44 8.64 3.68 10.32
CA GLY A 44 7.58 4.27 11.14
C GLY A 44 6.72 5.33 10.45
N THR A 45 7.03 5.71 9.21
CA THR A 45 6.21 6.66 8.44
C THR A 45 4.86 6.02 8.12
N VAL A 46 3.77 6.68 8.54
CA VAL A 46 2.40 6.28 8.21
C VAL A 46 2.13 6.55 6.74
N PHE A 47 1.70 5.54 5.99
CA PHE A 47 1.24 5.71 4.61
C PHE A 47 -0.28 5.74 4.51
N ASP A 48 -0.98 5.09 5.43
CA ASP A 48 -2.45 5.10 5.48
C ASP A 48 -2.99 4.81 6.88
N SER A 49 -4.17 5.33 7.18
CA SER A 49 -4.88 5.06 8.43
C SER A 49 -6.39 5.28 8.27
N SER A 50 -7.14 4.37 8.90
CA SER A 50 -8.59 4.49 9.10
C SER A 50 -8.98 5.45 10.24
N SER A 51 -8.02 6.00 10.99
CA SER A 51 -8.31 6.92 12.09
C SER A 51 -9.11 8.14 11.60
N GLY A 52 -10.21 8.44 12.27
CA GLY A 52 -11.12 9.53 11.88
C GLY A 52 -12.04 9.20 10.69
N ARG A 53 -12.10 7.93 10.27
CA ARG A 53 -13.00 7.41 9.22
C ARG A 53 -13.76 6.20 9.75
N GLU A 54 -14.74 5.71 8.99
CA GLU A 54 -15.41 4.43 9.29
C GLU A 54 -14.40 3.26 9.22
N PRO A 55 -14.60 2.19 10.02
CA PRO A 55 -13.80 0.98 9.93
C PRO A 55 -13.80 0.39 8.51
N LEU A 56 -12.69 -0.24 8.13
CA LEU A 56 -12.62 -0.95 6.87
C LEU A 56 -13.36 -2.28 6.99
N GLY A 57 -14.48 -2.41 6.25
CA GLY A 57 -15.26 -3.63 6.16
C GLY A 57 -14.85 -4.51 4.99
N PHE A 58 -14.59 -5.80 5.23
CA PHE A 58 -14.33 -6.78 4.17
C PHE A 58 -14.66 -8.21 4.60
N THR A 59 -14.71 -9.12 3.62
CA THR A 59 -14.84 -10.57 3.87
C THR A 59 -13.46 -11.22 3.83
N VAL A 60 -13.10 -11.90 4.92
CA VAL A 60 -11.79 -12.52 5.08
C VAL A 60 -11.61 -13.66 4.07
N GLY A 61 -10.48 -13.72 3.39
CA GLY A 61 -10.18 -14.71 2.35
C GLY A 61 -10.76 -14.39 0.98
N SER A 62 -11.43 -13.24 0.80
CA SER A 62 -12.06 -12.90 -0.49
C SER A 62 -11.08 -12.42 -1.55
N GLY A 63 -9.81 -12.19 -1.19
CA GLY A 63 -8.79 -11.63 -2.09
C GLY A 63 -8.97 -10.14 -2.40
N ARG A 64 -9.85 -9.44 -1.68
CA ARG A 64 -10.03 -7.98 -1.81
C ARG A 64 -9.00 -7.17 -1.04
N MET A 65 -8.27 -7.83 -0.13
CA MET A 65 -7.20 -7.25 0.67
C MET A 65 -5.86 -7.83 0.23
N ILE A 66 -4.76 -7.14 0.55
CA ILE A 66 -3.43 -7.70 0.36
C ILE A 66 -3.29 -9.02 1.16
N PRO A 67 -2.60 -10.05 0.63
CA PRO A 67 -2.57 -11.38 1.23
C PRO A 67 -2.17 -11.40 2.71
N GLY A 68 -1.17 -10.60 3.10
CA GLY A 68 -0.70 -10.54 4.48
C GLY A 68 -1.68 -9.89 5.45
N PHE A 69 -2.48 -8.90 4.99
CA PHE A 69 -3.55 -8.31 5.79
C PHE A 69 -4.64 -9.36 6.03
N ASP A 70 -5.07 -10.02 4.97
CA ASP A 70 -6.15 -11.01 4.99
C ASP A 70 -5.81 -12.19 5.91
N ALA A 71 -4.58 -12.70 5.81
CA ALA A 71 -4.06 -13.72 6.73
C ALA A 71 -3.86 -13.20 8.17
N GLY A 72 -3.50 -11.92 8.31
CA GLY A 72 -3.18 -11.31 9.59
C GLY A 72 -4.37 -11.17 10.54
N VAL A 73 -5.58 -10.97 10.00
CA VAL A 73 -6.83 -10.87 10.78
C VAL A 73 -7.37 -12.21 11.26
N VAL A 74 -7.01 -13.31 10.60
CA VAL A 74 -7.45 -14.65 11.00
C VAL A 74 -6.96 -14.95 12.42
N GLY A 75 -7.85 -15.50 13.24
CA GLY A 75 -7.58 -15.83 14.64
C GLY A 75 -7.77 -14.67 15.61
N MET A 76 -7.95 -13.43 15.13
CA MET A 76 -8.22 -12.28 16.00
C MET A 76 -9.61 -12.40 16.65
N ARG A 77 -9.75 -11.79 17.83
CA ARG A 77 -11.04 -11.61 18.52
C ARG A 77 -11.55 -10.19 18.33
N GLU A 78 -12.85 -9.99 18.54
CA GLU A 78 -13.40 -8.63 18.60
C GLU A 78 -12.71 -7.81 19.69
N GLY A 79 -12.40 -6.55 19.38
CA GLY A 79 -11.67 -5.64 20.27
C GLY A 79 -10.17 -5.92 20.37
N GLU A 80 -9.65 -7.01 19.78
CA GLU A 80 -8.23 -7.30 19.78
C GLU A 80 -7.47 -6.31 18.90
N THR A 81 -6.31 -5.89 19.40
CA THR A 81 -5.32 -5.15 18.61
C THR A 81 -4.11 -6.03 18.37
N LYS A 82 -3.67 -6.10 17.11
CA LYS A 82 -2.55 -6.92 16.66
C LYS A 82 -1.66 -6.11 15.73
N THR A 83 -0.35 -6.22 15.94
CA THR A 83 0.65 -5.68 15.02
C THR A 83 1.17 -6.82 14.15
N ILE A 84 1.08 -6.66 12.83
CA ILE A 84 1.58 -7.62 11.86
C ILE A 84 2.65 -6.96 10.98
N HIS A 85 3.70 -7.70 10.70
CA HIS A 85 4.68 -7.33 9.70
C HIS A 85 4.38 -8.11 8.42
N ILE A 86 4.11 -7.40 7.34
CA ILE A 86 3.74 -7.98 6.05
C ILE A 86 4.93 -7.78 5.10
N PRO A 87 5.57 -8.87 4.63
CA PRO A 87 6.64 -8.78 3.64
C PRO A 87 6.07 -8.28 2.29
N ALA A 88 6.94 -7.67 1.48
CA ALA A 88 6.56 -7.01 0.23
C ALA A 88 5.73 -7.92 -0.70
N ASP A 89 6.13 -9.18 -0.83
CA ASP A 89 5.46 -10.20 -1.66
C ASP A 89 4.04 -10.57 -1.19
N GLN A 90 3.70 -10.27 0.06
CA GLN A 90 2.35 -10.41 0.63
C GLN A 90 1.61 -9.08 0.77
N ALA A 91 2.22 -7.98 0.31
CA ALA A 91 1.65 -6.64 0.26
C ALA A 91 1.50 -6.17 -1.20
N TYR A 92 2.31 -5.20 -1.62
CA TYR A 92 2.25 -4.56 -2.93
C TYR A 92 3.36 -5.02 -3.90
N GLY A 93 4.10 -6.06 -3.53
CA GLY A 93 5.27 -6.56 -4.26
C GLY A 93 6.56 -5.82 -3.87
N PRO A 94 7.73 -6.36 -4.27
CA PRO A 94 9.00 -5.67 -4.10
C PRO A 94 9.05 -4.40 -4.94
N HIS A 95 9.81 -3.41 -4.48
CA HIS A 95 10.15 -2.26 -5.31
C HIS A 95 10.93 -2.73 -6.56
N ARG A 96 10.52 -2.21 -7.70
CA ARG A 96 11.01 -2.60 -9.02
C ARG A 96 11.75 -1.44 -9.66
N GLU A 97 13.07 -1.62 -9.80
CA GLU A 97 13.93 -0.63 -10.48
C GLU A 97 13.56 -0.48 -11.96
N ASP A 98 13.00 -1.51 -12.58
CA ASP A 98 12.52 -1.47 -13.96
C ASP A 98 11.21 -0.70 -14.14
N LEU A 99 10.59 -0.25 -13.05
CA LEU A 99 9.46 0.68 -13.04
C LEU A 99 9.90 2.13 -12.71
N VAL A 100 11.20 2.39 -12.66
CA VAL A 100 11.77 3.74 -12.50
C VAL A 100 12.31 4.21 -13.85
N PHE A 101 11.76 5.30 -14.37
CA PHE A 101 12.07 5.81 -15.69
C PHE A 101 12.68 7.22 -15.60
N ALA A 102 13.76 7.46 -16.33
CA ALA A 102 14.21 8.81 -16.64
C ALA A 102 13.61 9.19 -18.00
N VAL A 103 12.80 10.24 -18.02
CA VAL A 103 12.10 10.72 -19.22
C VAL A 103 12.51 12.17 -19.47
N ASP A 104 12.65 12.56 -20.73
CA ASP A 104 12.85 13.96 -21.08
C ASP A 104 11.59 14.75 -20.69
N PRO A 105 11.69 15.86 -19.90
CA PRO A 105 10.55 16.70 -19.58
C PRO A 105 9.73 17.12 -20.81
N ALA A 106 10.35 17.23 -22.00
CA ALA A 106 9.69 17.58 -23.25
C ALA A 106 8.73 16.49 -23.77
N ASP A 107 8.96 15.22 -23.41
CA ASP A 107 8.11 14.09 -23.79
C ASP A 107 6.89 13.95 -22.88
N ILE A 108 6.83 14.71 -21.77
CA ILE A 108 5.75 14.68 -20.80
C ILE A 108 4.87 15.93 -20.98
N PRO A 109 3.56 15.77 -21.24
CA PRO A 109 2.65 16.91 -21.26
C PRO A 109 2.67 17.66 -19.91
N GLY A 110 3.15 18.91 -19.91
CA GLY A 110 3.31 19.71 -18.69
C GLY A 110 4.56 19.39 -17.87
N GLY A 111 5.51 18.64 -18.41
CA GLY A 111 6.75 18.22 -17.74
C GLY A 111 7.61 19.37 -17.19
N GLU A 112 7.53 20.54 -17.82
CA GLU A 112 8.29 21.75 -17.47
C GLU A 112 7.87 22.37 -16.12
N ASN A 113 6.70 21.99 -15.61
CA ASN A 113 6.17 22.45 -14.31
C ASN A 113 6.18 21.35 -13.25
N LEU A 114 6.74 20.18 -13.54
CA LEU A 114 6.80 19.08 -12.58
C LEU A 114 7.82 19.36 -11.48
N THR A 115 7.46 18.97 -10.27
CA THR A 115 8.30 18.99 -9.09
C THR A 115 8.40 17.60 -8.47
N ALA A 116 9.47 17.35 -7.72
CA ALA A 116 9.60 16.11 -6.97
C ALA A 116 8.42 15.94 -6.02
N GLY A 117 7.72 14.80 -6.17
CA GLY A 117 6.50 14.47 -5.46
C GLY A 117 5.25 14.54 -6.33
N ASP A 118 5.27 15.16 -7.50
CA ASP A 118 4.06 15.28 -8.33
C ASP A 118 3.62 13.95 -8.93
N PRO A 119 2.30 13.66 -8.98
CA PRO A 119 1.78 12.52 -9.72
C PRO A 119 1.89 12.80 -11.22
N VAL A 120 2.34 11.81 -11.99
CA VAL A 120 2.54 11.93 -13.43
C VAL A 120 2.06 10.69 -14.15
N GLY A 121 1.36 10.89 -15.26
CA GLY A 121 0.96 9.83 -16.18
C GLY A 121 1.93 9.77 -17.35
N VAL A 122 2.61 8.64 -17.54
CA VAL A 122 3.50 8.39 -18.68
C VAL A 122 2.76 7.55 -19.70
N ALA A 123 2.65 8.05 -20.93
CA ALA A 123 2.18 7.27 -22.06
C ALA A 123 3.37 6.55 -22.72
N LEU A 124 3.39 5.23 -22.62
CA LEU A 124 4.39 4.40 -23.28
C LEU A 124 4.08 4.26 -24.77
N ALA A 125 5.11 4.01 -25.58
CA ALA A 125 5.00 3.84 -27.03
C ALA A 125 4.03 2.70 -27.47
N ASN A 126 3.74 1.76 -26.58
CA ASN A 126 2.78 0.67 -26.80
C ASN A 126 1.31 1.07 -26.50
N GLY A 127 1.05 2.34 -26.18
CA GLY A 127 -0.28 2.87 -25.83
C GLY A 127 -0.69 2.66 -24.36
N GLN A 128 0.13 1.99 -23.56
CA GLN A 128 -0.11 1.82 -22.12
C GLN A 128 0.16 3.13 -21.38
N ARG A 129 -0.71 3.46 -20.42
CA ARG A 129 -0.51 4.59 -19.52
C ARG A 129 -0.08 4.07 -18.16
N LEU A 130 1.14 4.39 -17.75
CA LEU A 130 1.61 4.15 -16.39
C LEU A 130 1.36 5.41 -15.57
N GLN A 131 0.87 5.25 -14.34
CA GLN A 131 0.85 6.33 -13.36
C GLN A 131 2.04 6.12 -12.43
N GLY A 132 2.74 7.21 -12.12
CA GLY A 132 3.86 7.20 -11.20
C GLY A 132 3.98 8.52 -10.48
N ARG A 133 5.06 8.65 -9.71
CA ARG A 133 5.41 9.87 -8.98
C ARG A 133 6.78 10.35 -9.42
N VAL A 134 6.91 11.65 -9.58
CA VAL A 134 8.21 12.28 -9.83
C VAL A 134 9.07 12.16 -8.58
N THR A 135 10.24 11.54 -8.68
CA THR A 135 11.18 11.39 -7.56
C THR A 135 12.32 12.38 -7.62
N ASP A 136 12.71 12.80 -8.83
CA ASP A 136 13.75 13.80 -9.07
C ASP A 136 13.44 14.59 -10.34
N VAL A 137 13.81 15.89 -10.34
CA VAL A 137 13.73 16.76 -11.50
C VAL A 137 15.08 17.42 -11.70
N SER A 138 15.70 17.14 -12.84
CA SER A 138 17.01 17.65 -13.23
C SER A 138 16.93 18.36 -14.60
N PRO A 139 17.87 19.25 -14.94
CA PRO A 139 17.90 19.87 -16.27
C PRO A 139 18.05 18.79 -17.36
N GLY A 140 16.97 18.52 -18.09
CA GLY A 140 16.91 17.54 -19.18
C GLY A 140 16.45 16.13 -18.79
N ALA A 141 16.08 15.87 -17.53
CA ALA A 141 15.50 14.58 -17.13
C ALA A 141 14.54 14.71 -15.94
N VAL A 142 13.40 14.05 -16.03
CA VAL A 142 12.49 13.80 -14.91
C VAL A 142 12.56 12.32 -14.56
N THR A 143 12.85 12.01 -13.29
CA THR A 143 12.80 10.62 -12.79
C THR A 143 11.41 10.33 -12.26
N ILE A 144 10.80 9.27 -12.77
CA ILE A 144 9.44 8.85 -12.46
C ILE A 144 9.47 7.45 -11.90
N ASP A 145 8.92 7.28 -10.71
CA ASP A 145 8.73 5.99 -10.06
C ASP A 145 7.27 5.54 -10.22
N ALA A 146 7.05 4.48 -11.01
CA ALA A 146 5.74 3.89 -11.27
C ALA A 146 5.43 2.67 -10.38
N ASN A 147 6.13 2.51 -9.26
CA ASN A 147 5.79 1.50 -8.25
C ASN A 147 4.48 1.84 -7.52
N HIS A 148 3.88 0.81 -6.90
CA HIS A 148 2.65 0.89 -6.10
C HIS A 148 2.84 1.63 -4.77
#